data_AF-A0A6N2JY86-F1
#
_entry.id   AF-A0A6N2JY86-F1
#
_cell.length_a   1.000
_cell.length_b   1.000
_cell.length_c   1.000
_cell.angle_alpha   90.00
_cell.angle_beta   90.00
_cell.angle_gamma   90.00
#
_symmetry.space_group_name_H-M   'P 1'
#
loop_
_entity.id
_entity.type
_entity.pdbx_description
1 polymer ?
#
loop_
_entity_poly.entity_id
_entity_poly.type
_entity_poly.pdbx_seq_one_letter_code
_entity_poly.pdbx_strand_id
1 'polypeptide(L)'
;MSFSDSDSSSAYGGDYRNFLQISRERLLHEMLRSAKTGDSKSSWKVLIMDKLTVKIMSCSCKMADITQEGVSLVEDIYRRRQPLPSMDAIYFIQPTKENVIMFLSDMAGKSPLYKKAFVFFSSSISRELVSHIKKDSSVLTRIGALREMNLEYFAIDSQGFITDNERALEELYGDEEDSHKGDACLNVMASRIATVFASLRVYRMASFY
;
A
#
# COMPACT_ATOMS: atom_id res chain seq x y z
N MET A 1 39.30 26.36 -12.71
CA MET A 1 39.43 24.89 -12.81
C MET A 1 38.80 24.34 -11.55
N SER A 2 37.65 23.68 -11.71
CA SER A 2 36.82 23.22 -10.58
C SER A 2 37.44 21.96 -9.98
N PHE A 3 37.64 21.97 -8.67
CA PHE A 3 38.08 20.80 -7.92
C PHE A 3 36.94 19.78 -7.89
N SER A 4 37.20 18.61 -8.47
CA SER A 4 36.39 17.40 -8.29
C SER A 4 36.93 16.65 -7.08
N ASP A 5 36.26 16.78 -5.94
CA ASP A 5 36.49 15.87 -4.82
C ASP A 5 35.60 14.65 -4.98
N SER A 6 36.27 13.51 -5.17
CA SER A 6 35.69 12.18 -5.25
C SER A 6 35.71 11.58 -3.85
N ASP A 7 34.61 11.67 -3.12
CA ASP A 7 34.44 10.91 -1.87
C ASP A 7 33.96 9.49 -2.17
N SER A 8 34.95 8.63 -2.43
CA SER A 8 34.81 7.19 -2.28
C SER A 8 34.72 6.84 -0.79
N SER A 9 33.50 6.74 -0.25
CA SER A 9 33.26 6.22 1.10
C SER A 9 33.00 4.71 1.06
N SER A 10 34.09 3.97 1.22
CA SER A 10 34.26 2.75 2.01
C SER A 10 33.08 1.77 2.14
N ALA A 11 33.25 0.64 1.47
CA ALA A 11 32.61 -0.64 1.75
C ALA A 11 33.04 -1.19 3.13
N TYR A 12 32.34 -0.83 4.20
CA TYR A 12 32.22 -1.58 5.47
C TYR A 12 31.03 -1.02 6.26
N GLY A 13 29.82 -1.46 5.94
CA GLY A 13 28.63 -1.20 6.73
C GLY A 13 27.65 -2.31 6.41
N GLY A 14 27.21 -3.09 7.40
CA GLY A 14 26.22 -4.14 7.16
C GLY A 14 25.03 -3.59 6.36
N ASP A 15 24.41 -4.43 5.54
CA ASP A 15 23.24 -4.10 4.71
C ASP A 15 22.04 -3.66 5.59
N TYR A 16 22.12 -2.49 6.20
CA TYR A 16 21.01 -1.83 6.87
C TYR A 16 20.13 -1.27 5.76
N ARG A 17 19.22 -2.13 5.27
CA ARG A 17 18.20 -1.68 4.34
C ARG A 17 17.35 -0.64 5.05
N ASN A 18 17.37 0.58 4.54
CA ASN A 18 16.63 1.68 5.14
C ASN A 18 15.12 1.44 4.97
N PHE A 19 14.28 2.06 5.82
CA PHE A 19 12.83 1.88 5.76
C PHE A 19 12.27 2.18 4.36
N LEU A 20 12.83 3.17 3.69
CA LEU A 20 12.40 3.62 2.37
C LEU A 20 12.69 2.59 1.27
N GLN A 21 13.84 1.90 1.32
CA GLN A 21 14.25 0.84 0.41
C GLN A 21 13.46 -0.43 0.65
N ILE A 22 13.20 -0.78 1.92
CA ILE A 22 12.32 -1.92 2.26
C ILE A 22 10.91 -1.65 1.73
N SER A 23 10.33 -0.47 2.02
CA SER A 23 9.00 -0.09 1.53
C SER A 23 8.96 -0.08 0.00
N ARG A 24 9.97 0.50 -0.65
CA ARG A 24 10.11 0.53 -2.11
C ARG A 24 10.18 -0.87 -2.71
N GLU A 25 11.01 -1.75 -2.17
CA GLU A 25 11.12 -3.12 -2.68
C GLU A 25 9.81 -3.91 -2.49
N ARG A 26 9.12 -3.74 -1.36
CA ARG A 26 7.82 -4.39 -1.16
C ARG A 26 6.78 -3.85 -2.16
N LEU A 27 6.71 -2.54 -2.37
CA LEU A 27 5.76 -1.96 -3.33
C LEU A 27 6.08 -2.37 -4.79
N LEU A 28 7.34 -2.25 -5.22
CA LEU A 28 7.72 -2.52 -6.61
C LEU A 28 7.80 -4.02 -6.91
N HIS A 29 8.47 -4.80 -6.06
CA HIS A 29 8.72 -6.22 -6.34
C HIS A 29 7.63 -7.13 -5.75
N GLU A 30 7.18 -6.87 -4.53
CA GLU A 30 6.18 -7.75 -3.90
C GLU A 30 4.77 -7.47 -4.43
N MET A 31 4.43 -6.21 -4.73
CA MET A 31 3.11 -5.84 -5.27
C MET A 31 3.11 -5.76 -6.81
N LEU A 32 3.81 -4.81 -7.43
CA LEU A 32 3.70 -4.59 -8.88
C LEU A 32 4.22 -5.77 -9.71
N ARG A 33 5.37 -6.35 -9.32
CA ARG A 33 5.93 -7.50 -10.04
C ARG A 33 5.16 -8.79 -9.80
N SER A 34 4.51 -8.99 -8.63
CA SER A 34 3.66 -10.18 -8.42
C SER A 34 2.36 -10.13 -9.21
N ALA A 35 1.92 -8.94 -9.62
CA ALA A 35 0.80 -8.78 -10.56
C ALA A 35 1.17 -9.12 -12.02
N LYS A 36 2.42 -9.52 -12.33
CA LYS A 36 2.81 -9.99 -13.66
C LYS A 36 2.21 -11.37 -13.92
N THR A 37 1.18 -11.42 -14.76
CA THR A 37 0.57 -12.69 -15.20
C THR A 37 1.36 -13.28 -16.37
N GLY A 38 2.29 -14.18 -16.07
CA GLY A 38 3.04 -14.96 -17.08
C GLY A 38 4.15 -14.21 -17.83
N ASP A 39 4.92 -14.95 -18.64
CA ASP A 39 6.12 -14.50 -19.40
C ASP A 39 5.85 -13.40 -20.45
N SER A 40 4.63 -12.89 -20.57
CA SER A 40 4.34 -11.76 -21.44
C SER A 40 4.93 -10.48 -20.85
N LYS A 41 6.13 -10.13 -21.31
CA LYS A 41 6.86 -8.88 -21.03
C LYS A 41 6.08 -7.57 -21.35
N SER A 42 4.79 -7.62 -21.71
CA SER A 42 4.10 -6.52 -22.40
C SER A 42 2.62 -6.30 -22.05
N SER A 43 2.09 -6.77 -20.91
CA SER A 43 0.77 -6.26 -20.46
C SER A 43 0.96 -5.03 -19.58
N TRP A 44 0.70 -3.86 -20.17
CA TRP A 44 0.57 -2.61 -19.42
C TRP A 44 -0.60 -2.72 -18.45
N LYS A 45 -0.46 -2.10 -17.28
CA LYS A 45 -1.45 -2.17 -16.20
C LYS A 45 -1.86 -0.77 -15.75
N VAL A 46 -3.08 -0.68 -15.25
CA VAL A 46 -3.58 0.52 -14.58
C VAL A 46 -3.40 0.32 -13.07
N LEU A 47 -2.78 1.27 -12.39
CA LEU A 47 -2.65 1.30 -10.94
C LEU A 47 -3.71 2.24 -10.36
N ILE A 48 -4.65 1.68 -9.60
CA ILE A 48 -5.72 2.41 -8.93
C ILE A 48 -5.33 2.56 -7.47
N MET A 49 -5.34 3.80 -6.97
CA MET A 49 -4.99 4.13 -5.60
C MET A 49 -6.05 5.00 -4.93
N ASP A 50 -6.04 5.02 -3.60
CA ASP A 50 -6.79 5.96 -2.77
C ASP A 50 -5.88 7.07 -2.22
N LYS A 51 -6.47 8.01 -1.47
CA LYS A 51 -5.75 9.17 -0.94
C LYS A 51 -4.56 8.77 -0.04
N LEU A 52 -4.69 7.72 0.78
CA LEU A 52 -3.63 7.29 1.70
C LEU A 52 -2.51 6.58 0.93
N THR A 53 -2.88 5.62 0.08
CA THR A 53 -1.93 4.80 -0.69
C THR A 53 -1.16 5.62 -1.71
N VAL A 54 -1.75 6.67 -2.29
CA VAL A 54 -1.03 7.67 -3.09
C VAL A 54 0.10 8.31 -2.28
N LYS A 55 -0.19 8.77 -1.04
CA LYS A 55 0.85 9.33 -0.16
C LYS A 55 1.96 8.29 0.08
N ILE A 56 1.62 7.06 0.46
CA ILE A 56 2.58 5.98 0.75
C ILE A 56 3.47 5.70 -0.46
N MET A 57 2.86 5.57 -1.64
CA MET A 57 3.56 5.31 -2.90
C MET A 57 4.51 6.46 -3.25
N SER A 58 4.06 7.71 -3.07
CA SER A 58 4.83 8.92 -3.37
C SER A 58 6.05 9.11 -2.46
N CYS A 59 5.98 8.63 -1.21
CA CYS A 59 7.12 8.70 -0.28
C CYS A 59 8.25 7.74 -0.67
N SER A 60 7.93 6.57 -1.25
CA SER A 60 8.90 5.49 -1.46
C SER A 60 9.35 5.31 -2.91
N CYS A 61 8.55 5.75 -3.89
CA CYS A 61 8.79 5.47 -5.31
C CYS A 61 8.58 6.69 -6.20
N LYS A 62 9.43 6.82 -7.23
CA LYS A 62 9.25 7.81 -8.29
C LYS A 62 8.37 7.24 -9.40
N MET A 63 7.74 8.11 -10.18
CA MET A 63 6.89 7.69 -11.30
C MET A 63 7.64 6.79 -12.30
N ALA A 64 8.92 7.10 -12.57
CA ALA A 64 9.77 6.29 -13.45
C ALA A 64 9.89 4.83 -13.00
N ASP A 65 9.97 4.60 -11.68
CA ASP A 65 10.09 3.25 -11.11
C ASP A 65 8.79 2.45 -11.27
N ILE A 66 7.65 3.14 -11.10
CA ILE A 66 6.31 2.56 -11.27
C ILE A 66 6.10 2.16 -12.73
N THR A 67 6.47 3.03 -13.67
CA THR A 67 6.35 2.76 -15.11
C THR A 67 7.28 1.63 -15.55
N GLN A 68 8.50 1.55 -14.99
CA GLN A 68 9.45 0.48 -15.30
C GLN A 68 8.94 -0.91 -14.88
N GLU A 69 8.08 -1.00 -13.86
CA GLU A 69 7.45 -2.26 -13.46
C GLU A 69 6.15 -2.59 -14.24
N GLY A 70 5.82 -1.82 -15.29
CA GLY A 70 4.76 -2.14 -16.25
C GLY A 70 3.41 -1.48 -15.96
N VAL A 71 3.40 -0.40 -15.17
CA VAL A 71 2.22 0.44 -14.96
C VAL A 71 2.22 1.58 -15.99
N SER A 72 1.18 1.67 -16.81
CA SER A 72 1.05 2.73 -17.81
C SER A 72 0.23 3.92 -17.34
N LEU A 73 -0.69 3.69 -16.40
CA LEU A 73 -1.62 4.71 -15.93
C LEU A 73 -1.82 4.58 -14.42
N VAL A 74 -1.86 5.72 -13.74
CA VAL A 74 -2.19 5.82 -12.32
C VAL A 74 -3.49 6.60 -12.18
N GLU A 75 -4.50 6.02 -11.53
CA GLU A 75 -5.81 6.64 -11.34
C GLU A 75 -6.24 6.63 -9.87
N ASP A 76 -7.14 7.55 -9.54
CA ASP A 76 -7.78 7.67 -8.23
C ASP A 76 -9.09 6.87 -8.21
N ILE A 77 -9.29 6.03 -7.20
CA ILE A 77 -10.49 5.21 -7.03
C ILE A 77 -11.78 6.06 -6.95
N TYR A 78 -11.72 7.27 -6.41
CA TYR A 78 -12.88 8.15 -6.21
C TYR A 78 -13.24 8.96 -7.47
N ARG A 79 -12.39 8.96 -8.49
CA ARG A 79 -12.65 9.64 -9.76
C ARG A 79 -13.36 8.72 -10.75
N ARG A 80 -14.15 9.32 -11.64
CA ARG A 80 -14.73 8.59 -12.78
C ARG A 80 -13.63 8.22 -13.76
N ARG A 81 -13.54 6.92 -14.07
CA ARG A 81 -12.48 6.32 -14.88
C ARG A 81 -13.03 5.79 -16.19
N GLN A 82 -12.20 5.75 -17.22
CA GLN A 82 -12.60 5.23 -18.52
C GLN A 82 -12.52 3.69 -18.53
N PRO A 83 -13.48 2.99 -19.14
CA PRO A 83 -13.42 1.53 -19.24
C PRO A 83 -12.30 1.12 -20.20
N LEU A 84 -11.36 0.34 -19.69
CA LEU A 84 -10.20 -0.23 -20.39
C LEU A 84 -10.21 -1.76 -20.28
N PRO A 85 -11.18 -2.45 -20.91
CA PRO A 85 -11.40 -3.89 -20.73
C PRO A 85 -10.29 -4.79 -21.29
N SER A 86 -9.33 -4.23 -22.03
CA SER A 86 -8.15 -4.93 -22.53
C SER A 86 -6.98 -4.94 -21.53
N MET A 87 -7.02 -4.08 -20.51
CA MET A 87 -5.94 -3.89 -19.53
C MET A 87 -6.25 -4.58 -18.20
N ASP A 88 -5.19 -5.00 -17.51
CA ASP A 88 -5.29 -5.47 -16.13
C ASP A 88 -5.15 -4.28 -15.16
N ALA A 89 -5.86 -4.36 -14.04
CA ALA A 89 -5.85 -3.35 -13.00
C ALA A 89 -5.18 -3.85 -11.71
N ILE A 90 -4.35 -3.02 -11.11
CA ILE A 90 -3.78 -3.21 -9.78
C ILE A 90 -4.46 -2.20 -8.85
N TYR A 91 -5.18 -2.68 -7.86
CA TYR A 91 -5.76 -1.86 -6.81
C TYR A 91 -4.84 -1.88 -5.60
N PHE A 92 -4.26 -0.74 -5.24
CA PHE A 92 -3.59 -0.55 -3.96
C PHE A 92 -4.42 0.41 -3.12
N ILE A 93 -5.20 -0.12 -2.19
CA ILE A 93 -6.27 0.63 -1.49
C ILE A 93 -6.37 0.23 -0.02
N GLN A 94 -6.95 1.09 0.81
CA GLN A 94 -7.31 0.74 2.18
C GLN A 94 -8.50 -0.23 2.21
N PRO A 95 -8.56 -1.15 3.19
CA PRO A 95 -9.69 -2.06 3.38
C PRO A 95 -10.90 -1.35 4.01
N THR A 96 -11.38 -0.27 3.41
CA THR A 96 -12.60 0.44 3.83
C THR A 96 -13.83 -0.07 3.07
N LYS A 97 -15.02 0.09 3.66
CA LYS A 97 -16.28 -0.34 3.03
C LYS A 97 -16.49 0.37 1.69
N GLU A 98 -16.19 1.66 1.64
CA GLU A 98 -16.32 2.53 0.48
C GLU A 98 -15.40 2.06 -0.65
N ASN A 99 -14.12 1.79 -0.36
CA ASN A 99 -13.16 1.31 -1.34
C ASN A 99 -13.55 -0.06 -1.90
N VAL A 100 -14.02 -0.96 -1.04
CA VAL A 100 -14.50 -2.29 -1.45
C VAL A 100 -15.73 -2.18 -2.35
N ILE A 101 -16.69 -1.32 -2.01
CA ILE A 101 -17.89 -1.09 -2.83
C ILE A 101 -17.51 -0.53 -4.21
N MET A 102 -16.61 0.46 -4.26
CA MET A 102 -16.13 1.03 -5.53
C MET A 102 -15.43 -0.03 -6.38
N PHE A 103 -14.54 -0.82 -5.77
CA PHE A 103 -13.87 -1.94 -6.44
C PHE A 103 -14.86 -2.97 -7.02
N LEU A 104 -15.84 -3.37 -6.21
CA LEU A 104 -16.88 -4.31 -6.67
C LEU A 104 -17.68 -3.70 -7.83
N SER A 105 -18.03 -2.41 -7.75
CA SER A 105 -18.74 -1.72 -8.82
C SER A 105 -17.95 -1.64 -10.13
N ASP A 106 -16.63 -1.48 -10.08
CA ASP A 106 -15.78 -1.43 -11.27
C ASP A 106 -15.72 -2.77 -12.02
N MET A 107 -15.77 -3.86 -11.26
CA MET A 107 -15.59 -5.23 -11.77
C MET A 107 -16.91 -5.98 -12.02
N ALA A 108 -18.00 -5.51 -11.42
CA ALA A 108 -19.33 -6.09 -11.54
C ALA A 108 -19.93 -5.88 -12.94
N GLY A 109 -20.86 -6.77 -13.29
CA GLY A 109 -21.65 -6.66 -14.51
C GLY A 109 -20.98 -7.19 -15.79
N LYS A 110 -21.71 -7.02 -16.90
CA LYS A 110 -21.35 -7.59 -18.22
C LYS A 110 -20.17 -6.85 -18.88
N SER A 111 -19.99 -5.57 -18.58
CA SER A 111 -18.93 -4.70 -19.12
C SER A 111 -18.06 -4.15 -17.98
N PRO A 112 -17.09 -4.93 -17.46
CA PRO A 112 -16.17 -4.44 -16.44
C PRO A 112 -15.27 -3.33 -16.98
N LEU A 113 -14.76 -2.50 -16.09
CA LEU A 113 -13.77 -1.48 -16.46
C LEU A 113 -12.44 -2.10 -16.88
N TYR A 114 -12.07 -3.27 -16.33
CA TYR A 114 -10.78 -3.90 -16.56
C TYR A 114 -10.91 -5.41 -16.77
N LYS A 115 -9.91 -6.03 -17.39
CA LYS A 115 -9.88 -7.46 -17.72
C LYS A 115 -9.78 -8.35 -16.47
N LYS A 116 -8.78 -8.06 -15.64
CA LYS A 116 -8.49 -8.71 -14.35
C LYS A 116 -8.13 -7.66 -13.32
N ALA A 117 -8.41 -7.96 -12.07
CA ALA A 117 -8.03 -7.11 -10.94
C ALA A 117 -7.08 -7.83 -9.98
N PHE A 118 -5.99 -7.17 -9.62
CA PHE A 118 -5.06 -7.57 -8.55
C PHE A 118 -5.25 -6.61 -7.39
N VAL A 119 -5.78 -7.09 -6.27
CA VAL A 119 -6.14 -6.26 -5.12
C VAL A 119 -5.10 -6.43 -4.02
N PHE A 120 -4.53 -5.30 -3.61
CA PHE A 120 -3.54 -5.19 -2.54
C PHE A 120 -4.08 -4.21 -1.49
N PHE A 121 -4.38 -4.72 -0.30
CA PHE A 121 -4.83 -3.88 0.80
C PHE A 121 -3.65 -3.28 1.57
N SER A 122 -3.76 -2.01 1.95
CA SER A 122 -2.75 -1.34 2.79
C SER A 122 -2.61 -2.00 4.16
N SER A 123 -3.73 -2.38 4.79
CA SER A 123 -3.81 -3.03 6.10
C SER A 123 -4.59 -4.35 6.04
N SER A 124 -4.65 -5.04 7.17
CA SER A 124 -5.44 -6.25 7.36
C SER A 124 -6.92 -6.01 7.03
N ILE A 125 -7.52 -6.89 6.23
CA ILE A 125 -8.93 -6.80 5.87
C ILE A 125 -9.80 -7.56 6.89
N SER A 126 -10.92 -6.95 7.30
CA SER A 126 -11.86 -7.62 8.19
C SER A 126 -12.56 -8.80 7.50
N ARG A 127 -12.88 -9.85 8.27
CA ARG A 127 -13.57 -11.04 7.74
C ARG A 127 -14.92 -10.71 7.10
N GLU A 128 -15.59 -9.66 7.59
CA GLU A 128 -16.85 -9.16 7.04
C GLU A 128 -16.68 -8.64 5.61
N LEU A 129 -15.65 -7.84 5.35
CA LEU A 129 -15.37 -7.30 4.03
C LEU A 129 -14.95 -8.41 3.05
N VAL A 130 -14.15 -9.38 3.51
CA VAL A 130 -13.81 -10.56 2.71
C VAL A 130 -15.06 -11.36 2.35
N SER A 131 -15.96 -11.56 3.31
CA SER A 131 -17.25 -12.23 3.07
C SER A 131 -18.09 -11.45 2.05
N HIS A 132 -18.08 -10.12 2.13
CA HIS A 132 -18.78 -9.26 1.17
C HIS A 132 -18.23 -9.43 -0.25
N ILE A 133 -16.92 -9.43 -0.44
CA ILE A 133 -16.28 -9.66 -1.76
C ILE A 133 -16.64 -11.06 -2.28
N LYS A 134 -16.65 -12.07 -1.39
CA LYS A 134 -16.98 -13.45 -1.77
C LYS A 134 -18.43 -13.66 -2.20
N LYS A 135 -19.36 -12.79 -1.80
CA LYS A 135 -20.77 -12.88 -2.21
C LYS A 135 -20.93 -12.63 -3.71
N ASP A 136 -20.10 -11.78 -4.31
CA ASP A 136 -20.16 -11.50 -5.75
C ASP A 136 -19.31 -12.51 -6.55
N SER A 137 -19.97 -13.58 -6.99
CA SER A 137 -19.32 -14.63 -7.78
C SER A 137 -18.81 -14.14 -9.14
N SER A 138 -19.40 -13.07 -9.70
CA SER A 138 -18.97 -12.54 -11.00
C SER A 138 -17.60 -11.87 -10.89
N VAL A 139 -17.38 -11.12 -9.81
CA VAL A 139 -16.11 -10.43 -9.54
C VAL A 139 -15.02 -11.42 -9.15
N LEU A 140 -15.34 -12.47 -8.39
CA LEU A 140 -14.35 -13.49 -7.96
C LEU A 140 -13.62 -14.14 -9.14
N THR A 141 -14.30 -14.41 -10.25
CA THR A 141 -13.66 -14.99 -11.45
C THR A 141 -12.64 -14.07 -12.12
N ARG A 142 -12.72 -12.76 -11.85
CA ARG A 142 -11.88 -11.71 -12.43
C ARG A 142 -10.77 -11.26 -11.49
N ILE A 143 -10.80 -11.65 -10.22
CA ILE A 143 -9.74 -11.37 -9.25
C ILE A 143 -8.57 -12.31 -9.53
N GLY A 144 -7.43 -11.74 -9.91
CA GLY A 144 -6.17 -12.46 -10.12
C GLY A 144 -5.39 -12.70 -8.82
N ALA A 145 -5.44 -11.74 -7.90
CA ALA A 145 -4.85 -11.87 -6.57
C ALA A 145 -5.57 -10.97 -5.57
N LEU A 146 -5.61 -11.39 -4.31
CA LEU A 146 -6.03 -10.59 -3.17
C LEU A 146 -4.99 -10.78 -2.08
N ARG A 147 -4.26 -9.71 -1.73
CA ARG A 147 -3.15 -9.75 -0.77
C ARG A 147 -3.22 -8.56 0.18
N GLU A 148 -2.70 -8.75 1.38
CA GLU A 148 -2.52 -7.69 2.37
C GLU A 148 -1.04 -7.30 2.40
N MET A 149 -0.74 -6.00 2.28
CA MET A 149 0.62 -5.50 2.33
C MET A 149 1.07 -5.16 3.75
N ASN A 150 0.13 -4.79 4.63
CA ASN A 150 0.44 -4.30 5.98
C ASN A 150 1.51 -3.20 5.92
N LEU A 151 1.20 -2.16 5.14
CA LEU A 151 1.99 -0.95 4.94
C LEU A 151 1.08 0.25 5.25
N GLU A 152 0.96 0.60 6.53
CA GLU A 152 0.27 1.83 6.98
C GLU A 152 1.21 2.73 7.79
N TYR A 153 2.42 2.93 7.28
CA TYR A 153 3.37 3.90 7.80
C TYR A 153 3.98 4.70 6.66
N PHE A 154 4.34 5.94 6.97
CA PHE A 154 5.06 6.82 6.07
C PHE A 154 6.53 6.82 6.46
N ALA A 155 7.40 6.21 5.66
CA ALA A 155 8.83 6.38 5.82
C ALA A 155 9.19 7.83 5.44
N ILE A 156 9.55 8.66 6.42
CA ILE A 156 10.03 10.03 6.16
C ILE A 156 11.52 9.98 5.79
N ASP A 157 12.28 9.16 6.53
CA ASP A 157 13.72 9.08 6.45
C ASP A 157 14.16 7.62 6.57
N SER A 158 15.44 7.39 6.33
CA SER A 158 16.14 6.13 6.48
C SER A 158 15.89 5.42 7.82
N GLN A 159 15.61 6.18 8.89
CA GLN A 159 15.36 5.69 10.24
C GLN A 159 14.04 6.18 10.87
N GLY A 160 13.27 7.04 10.19
CA GLY A 160 12.08 7.69 10.74
C GLY A 160 10.80 7.31 10.00
N PHE A 161 9.74 7.00 10.75
CA PHE A 161 8.40 6.81 10.21
C PHE A 161 7.36 7.65 10.96
N ILE A 162 6.31 8.07 10.25
CA ILE A 162 5.11 8.71 10.80
C ILE A 162 3.93 7.78 10.61
N THR A 163 3.07 7.69 11.62
CA THR A 163 1.82 6.95 11.56
C THR A 163 0.65 7.78 11.04
N ASP A 164 0.78 9.09 10.82
CA ASP A 164 -0.26 10.03 10.33
C ASP A 164 -1.51 10.01 11.22
N ASN A 165 -1.29 10.30 12.50
CA ASN A 165 -2.34 10.41 13.50
C ASN A 165 -2.37 11.85 14.04
N GLU A 166 -2.90 12.77 13.23
CA GLU A 166 -2.88 14.22 13.49
C GLU A 166 -3.57 14.61 14.82
N ARG A 167 -4.56 13.83 15.26
CA ARG A 167 -5.33 14.09 16.50
C ARG A 167 -4.83 13.33 17.72
N ALA A 168 -3.78 12.52 17.59
CA ALA A 168 -3.30 11.69 18.70
C ALA A 168 -2.95 12.52 19.95
N LEU A 169 -2.41 13.72 19.77
CA LEU A 169 -2.08 14.59 20.90
C LEU A 169 -3.33 15.07 21.65
N GLU A 170 -4.38 15.44 20.93
CA GLU A 170 -5.65 15.91 21.49
C GLU A 170 -6.45 14.76 22.11
N GLU A 171 -6.46 13.58 21.48
CA GLU A 171 -7.22 12.41 21.95
C GLU A 171 -6.58 11.72 23.16
N LEU A 172 -5.26 11.86 23.36
CA LEU A 172 -4.54 11.25 24.49
C LEU A 172 -4.32 12.20 25.66
N TYR A 173 -4.22 13.51 25.39
CA TYR A 173 -3.88 14.53 26.39
C TYR A 173 -4.91 15.67 26.46
N GLY A 174 -6.03 15.58 25.75
CA GLY A 174 -7.13 16.53 25.89
C GLY A 174 -7.79 16.42 27.26
N ASP A 175 -8.33 17.53 27.75
CA ASP A 175 -9.04 17.61 29.05
C ASP A 175 -10.35 16.81 29.09
N GLU A 176 -10.80 16.21 27.97
CA GLU A 176 -11.94 15.31 27.95
C GLU A 176 -11.51 13.90 28.42
N GLU A 177 -12.00 13.45 29.59
CA GLU A 177 -11.83 12.09 30.12
C GLU A 177 -12.61 11.02 29.33
N ASP A 178 -12.57 11.08 28.01
CA ASP A 178 -13.23 10.10 27.14
C ASP A 178 -12.26 8.93 26.88
N SER A 179 -12.04 8.12 27.93
CA SER A 179 -11.09 6.98 27.94
C SER A 179 -11.22 6.07 26.71
N HIS A 180 -12.43 5.92 26.18
CA HIS A 180 -12.70 5.14 24.97
C HIS A 180 -12.05 5.71 23.69
N LYS A 181 -11.95 7.03 23.55
CA LYS A 181 -11.28 7.68 22.40
C LYS A 181 -9.77 7.45 22.49
N GLY A 182 -9.19 7.61 23.68
CA GLY A 182 -7.78 7.34 23.95
C GLY A 182 -7.40 5.88 23.65
N ASP A 183 -8.19 4.92 24.12
CA ASP A 183 -7.99 3.49 23.87
C ASP A 183 -8.08 3.14 22.37
N ALA A 184 -9.04 3.74 21.65
CA ALA A 184 -9.15 3.57 20.20
C ALA A 184 -7.91 4.12 19.48
N CYS A 185 -7.44 5.30 19.88
CA CYS A 185 -6.25 5.94 19.33
C CYS A 185 -4.99 5.08 19.57
N LEU A 186 -4.81 4.56 20.79
CA LEU A 186 -3.72 3.64 21.14
C LEU A 186 -3.75 2.37 20.30
N ASN A 187 -4.92 1.76 20.09
CA ASN A 187 -5.06 0.56 19.26
C ASN A 187 -4.69 0.81 17.79
N VAL A 188 -5.04 1.97 17.24
CA VAL A 188 -4.64 2.37 15.88
C VAL A 188 -3.13 2.54 15.79
N MET A 189 -2.51 3.22 16.76
CA MET A 189 -1.05 3.39 16.80
C MET A 189 -0.33 2.05 16.93
N ALA A 190 -0.78 1.17 17.84
CA ALA A 190 -0.22 -0.16 18.03
C ALA A 190 -0.31 -0.99 16.75
N SER A 191 -1.44 -0.95 16.07
CA SER A 191 -1.64 -1.66 14.79
C SER A 191 -0.68 -1.15 13.72
N ARG A 192 -0.53 0.17 13.57
CA ARG A 192 0.41 0.77 12.60
C ARG A 192 1.86 0.42 12.94
N ILE A 193 2.26 0.48 14.20
CA ILE A 193 3.60 0.04 14.65
C ILE A 193 3.82 -1.45 14.34
N ALA A 194 2.82 -2.31 14.58
CA ALA A 194 2.91 -3.73 14.24
C ALA A 194 3.14 -3.94 12.73
N THR A 195 2.52 -3.12 11.87
CA THR A 195 2.78 -3.18 10.42
C THR A 195 4.22 -2.82 10.04
N VAL A 196 4.86 -1.91 10.78
CA VAL A 196 6.28 -1.58 10.61
C VAL A 196 7.16 -2.80 10.91
N PHE A 197 6.92 -3.47 12.05
CA PHE A 197 7.65 -4.68 12.40
C PHE A 197 7.43 -5.82 11.40
N ALA A 198 6.19 -6.02 10.95
CA ALA A 198 5.87 -7.00 9.92
C ALA A 198 6.61 -6.69 8.60
N SER A 199 6.74 -5.41 8.25
CA SER A 199 7.42 -4.95 7.03
C SER A 199 8.93 -5.12 7.08
N LEU A 200 9.54 -4.87 8.24
CA LEU A 200 10.96 -5.08 8.45
C LEU A 200 11.37 -6.56 8.45
N ARG A 201 10.41 -7.49 8.55
CA ARG A 201 10.66 -8.93 8.79
C ARG A 201 11.55 -9.18 10.02
N VAL A 202 11.62 -8.22 10.92
CA VAL A 202 12.41 -8.32 12.15
C VAL A 202 11.52 -8.96 13.21
N TYR A 203 11.59 -10.29 13.32
CA TYR A 203 11.22 -10.99 14.54
C TYR A 203 12.33 -10.77 15.58
N ARG A 204 12.45 -9.57 16.16
CA ARG A 204 13.20 -9.41 17.41
C ARG A 204 12.20 -9.18 18.52
N MET A 205 12.31 -10.01 19.56
CA MET A 205 11.54 -9.93 20.80
C MET A 205 11.36 -8.48 21.23
N ALA A 206 10.11 -8.05 21.37
CA ALA A 206 9.80 -6.79 22.03
C ALA A 206 10.19 -6.92 23.50
N SER A 207 11.25 -6.23 23.92
CA SER A 207 11.50 -5.92 25.33
C SER A 207 10.98 -4.52 25.59
N PHE A 208 9.95 -4.44 26.43
CA PHE A 208 9.48 -3.17 27.00
C PHE A 208 10.40 -2.81 28.19
N TYR A 209 10.74 -1.53 28.30
CA TYR A 209 11.41 -0.94 29.47
C TYR A 209 10.38 -0.30 30.40
#